data_AF-A0A3B8LMQ1-F1
#
_entry.id   AF-A0A3B8LMQ1-F1
#
_cell.length_a   1.000
_cell.length_b   1.000
_cell.length_c   1.000
_cell.angle_alpha   90.00
_cell.angle_beta   90.00
_cell.angle_gamma   90.00
#
_symmetry.space_group_name_H-M   'P 1'
#
loop_
_entity.id
_entity.type
_entity.pdbx_description
1 polymer ?
#
loop_
_entity_poly.entity_id
_entity_poly.type
_entity_poly.pdbx_seq_one_letter_code
_entity_poly.pdbx_strand_id
1 'polypeptide(L)'
;MEISNMKRFTLILISACCLLSSLTNAWAGNHPYFSKHPQQEKKLEQLLRQTKMQALELQPADLSVPLKDLKGQAYDLSTQRGKVLMLSRWATWCGACKSEMPFKQKLRQNITDKRFMLVGISGEDQETVADFHKQGNNIFDVSLLDPNNVMGKFFPGGAIPVTIIVDGWGWVIALQQGAARWDSPPFVQLIRFLASVAPRKEQLKEKAPAPVVQFAKQMTVKSNAPFQLTFSLSWRGEPDKYARLSFRLPKQKGLRMLGVSSSSTSASKRGNTRTYTINLQAEKAGTYTLDPILLNYWLKDYDQHFQKALGKVSLSVDAAGSVLAPKKKIPVWAYGLLGAAVLLLFVFLVLAKRQGGQQDEALSPEEERKLAQQKQLETFVEKAVSSAKEKQFADFLDALVGIQKIVEKEEQPALRTLAESIRYGGQAPKQDVLAEHTRHTRQLLRTPHPQLASKLESLF
;
A
#
# COMPACT_ATOMS: atom_id res chain seq x y z
N MET A 1 -32.64 -25.96 32.11
CA MET A 1 -31.42 -26.61 31.56
C MET A 1 -30.72 -25.77 30.48
N GLU A 2 -31.21 -24.56 30.15
CA GLU A 2 -30.67 -23.74 29.04
C GLU A 2 -29.62 -22.69 29.44
N ILE A 3 -29.57 -22.28 30.72
CA ILE A 3 -28.67 -21.20 31.18
C ILE A 3 -27.20 -21.67 31.28
N SER A 4 -26.95 -22.98 31.40
CA SER A 4 -25.60 -23.56 31.50
C SER A 4 -24.89 -23.62 30.15
N ASN A 5 -25.62 -23.86 29.06
CA ASN A 5 -25.04 -23.94 27.71
C ASN A 5 -24.64 -22.56 27.19
N MET A 6 -25.36 -21.50 27.57
CA MET A 6 -25.05 -20.14 27.13
C MET A 6 -23.71 -19.65 27.69
N LYS A 7 -23.40 -19.93 28.97
CA LYS A 7 -22.12 -19.56 29.59
C LYS A 7 -20.92 -20.33 29.02
N ARG A 8 -21.12 -21.61 28.64
CA ARG A 8 -20.07 -22.40 27.95
C ARG A 8 -19.79 -21.88 26.54
N PHE A 9 -20.81 -21.42 25.81
CA PHE A 9 -20.64 -20.77 24.51
C PHE A 9 -19.93 -19.42 24.61
N THR A 10 -20.23 -18.60 25.63
CA THR A 10 -19.55 -17.31 25.83
C THR A 10 -18.06 -17.49 26.18
N LEU A 11 -17.71 -18.49 26.98
CA LEU A 11 -16.30 -18.79 27.32
C LEU A 11 -15.51 -19.36 26.13
N ILE A 12 -16.14 -20.16 25.27
CA ILE A 12 -15.50 -20.68 24.05
C ILE A 12 -15.30 -19.55 23.02
N LEU A 13 -16.25 -18.60 22.90
CA LEU A 13 -16.13 -17.44 22.02
C LEU A 13 -15.07 -16.43 22.49
N ILE A 14 -14.92 -16.22 23.80
CA ILE A 14 -13.86 -15.35 24.34
C ILE A 14 -12.47 -16.00 24.15
N SER A 15 -12.35 -17.32 24.31
CA SER A 15 -11.10 -18.05 24.04
C SER A 15 -10.77 -18.09 22.53
N ALA A 16 -11.78 -18.25 21.67
CA ALA A 16 -11.62 -18.17 20.22
C ALA A 16 -11.26 -16.75 19.75
N CYS A 17 -11.81 -15.70 20.36
CA CYS A 17 -11.42 -14.31 20.08
C CYS A 17 -10.00 -13.98 20.55
N CYS A 18 -9.51 -14.55 21.67
CA CYS A 18 -8.11 -14.40 22.08
C CYS A 18 -7.14 -15.21 21.20
N LEU A 19 -7.59 -16.31 20.58
CA LEU A 19 -6.83 -17.03 19.55
C LEU A 19 -6.92 -16.38 18.16
N LEU A 20 -7.95 -15.57 17.89
CA LEU A 20 -8.11 -14.80 16.65
C LEU A 20 -7.45 -13.42 16.68
N SER A 21 -7.29 -12.80 17.86
CA SER A 21 -6.48 -11.59 18.03
C SER A 21 -4.98 -11.86 18.01
N SER A 22 -4.56 -13.11 18.16
CA SER A 22 -3.18 -13.57 17.88
C SER A 22 -2.97 -13.96 16.41
N LEU A 23 -3.98 -13.83 15.53
CA LEU A 23 -3.91 -14.16 14.11
C LEU A 23 -4.02 -12.96 13.16
N THR A 24 -4.01 -11.72 13.67
CA THR A 24 -3.99 -10.50 12.83
C THR A 24 -2.60 -9.91 12.58
N ASN A 25 -1.52 -10.43 13.17
CA ASN A 25 -0.14 -10.05 12.81
C ASN A 25 0.36 -10.82 11.56
N ALA A 26 -0.48 -10.93 10.53
CA ALA A 26 -0.10 -11.56 9.27
C ALA A 26 0.74 -10.63 8.35
N TRP A 27 1.39 -9.62 8.92
CA TRP A 27 2.18 -8.60 8.20
C TRP A 27 3.64 -8.51 8.65
N ALA A 28 4.14 -9.48 9.42
CA ALA A 28 5.57 -9.65 9.62
C ALA A 28 6.10 -10.66 8.60
N GLY A 29 6.65 -10.17 7.49
CA GLY A 29 7.54 -11.02 6.70
C GLY A 29 8.69 -11.50 7.59
N ASN A 30 9.27 -12.66 7.30
CA ASN A 30 10.49 -13.07 8.00
C ASN A 30 11.64 -12.14 7.58
N HIS A 31 12.42 -11.64 8.55
CA HIS A 31 13.55 -10.76 8.29
C HIS A 31 14.53 -11.39 7.27
N PRO A 32 14.96 -10.70 6.19
CA PRO A 32 15.71 -11.31 5.08
C PRO A 32 17.03 -11.99 5.47
N TYR A 33 17.68 -11.44 6.49
CA TYR A 33 18.92 -11.96 7.07
C TYR A 33 18.68 -12.96 8.21
N PHE A 34 18.09 -12.52 9.33
CA PHE A 34 17.94 -13.35 10.53
C PHE A 34 17.19 -14.66 10.32
N SER A 35 16.20 -14.69 9.42
CA SER A 35 15.49 -15.92 9.05
C SER A 35 16.37 -17.03 8.46
N LYS A 36 17.56 -16.68 7.93
CA LYS A 36 18.57 -17.61 7.40
C LYS A 36 19.74 -17.83 8.37
N HIS A 37 19.79 -17.06 9.45
CA HIS A 37 20.91 -16.96 10.37
C HIS A 37 20.43 -16.99 11.84
N PRO A 38 19.84 -18.11 12.31
CA PRO A 38 19.21 -18.18 13.63
C PRO A 38 20.19 -17.94 14.80
N GLN A 39 21.47 -18.25 14.64
CA GLN A 39 22.50 -17.91 15.64
C GLN A 39 22.70 -16.39 15.78
N GLN A 40 22.63 -15.66 14.67
CA GLN A 40 22.74 -14.21 14.67
C GLN A 40 21.46 -13.55 15.19
N GLU A 41 20.30 -14.15 14.96
CA GLU A 41 19.03 -13.73 15.56
C GLU A 41 19.06 -13.85 17.08
N LYS A 42 19.52 -14.99 17.63
CA LYS A 42 19.73 -15.15 19.09
C LYS A 42 20.69 -14.11 19.66
N LYS A 43 21.74 -13.77 18.92
CA LYS A 43 22.68 -12.71 19.32
C LYS A 43 22.01 -11.34 19.32
N LEU A 44 21.16 -11.04 18.33
CA LEU A 44 20.35 -9.82 18.32
C LEU A 44 19.47 -9.74 19.58
N GLU A 45 18.71 -10.80 19.87
CA GLU A 45 17.85 -10.86 21.05
C GLU A 45 18.62 -10.64 22.36
N GLN A 46 19.80 -11.25 22.49
CA GLN A 46 20.66 -11.06 23.65
C GLN A 46 21.09 -9.59 23.81
N LEU A 47 21.54 -8.94 22.72
CA LEU A 47 21.95 -7.54 22.74
C LEU A 47 20.78 -6.62 23.08
N LEU A 48 19.59 -6.87 22.50
CA LEU A 48 18.39 -6.10 22.81
C LEU A 48 18.02 -6.20 24.30
N ARG A 49 18.05 -7.41 24.88
CA ARG A 49 17.82 -7.61 26.33
C ARG A 49 18.82 -6.82 27.18
N GLN A 50 20.09 -6.79 26.80
CA GLN A 50 21.13 -6.04 27.54
C GLN A 50 20.93 -4.52 27.45
N THR A 51 20.45 -4.01 26.31
CA THR A 51 20.13 -2.58 26.16
C THR A 51 18.85 -2.17 26.88
N LYS A 52 17.98 -3.13 27.23
CA LYS A 52 16.62 -2.88 27.74
C LYS A 52 15.73 -2.07 26.81
N MET A 53 16.08 -2.00 25.51
CA MET A 53 15.20 -1.39 24.51
C MET A 53 13.95 -2.23 24.33
N GLN A 54 12.86 -1.57 23.94
CA GLN A 54 11.66 -2.27 23.48
C GLN A 54 11.98 -2.91 22.12
N ALA A 55 12.11 -4.24 22.11
CA ALA A 55 12.15 -4.98 20.86
C ALA A 55 10.79 -4.77 20.15
N LEU A 56 10.86 -4.31 18.91
CA LEU A 56 9.67 -4.26 18.08
C LEU A 56 9.57 -5.57 17.30
N GLU A 57 8.36 -5.92 16.90
CA GLU A 57 8.18 -6.98 15.91
C GLU A 57 8.98 -6.57 14.67
N LEU A 58 9.88 -7.45 14.22
CA LEU A 58 10.72 -7.17 13.06
C LEU A 58 9.76 -6.91 11.90
N GLN A 59 9.75 -5.67 11.43
CA GLN A 59 8.90 -5.24 10.33
C GLN A 59 9.66 -4.30 9.39
N PRO A 60 9.36 -4.31 8.08
CA PRO A 60 9.93 -3.35 7.16
C PRO A 60 9.56 -1.91 7.58
N ALA A 61 10.55 -1.02 7.54
CA ALA A 61 10.34 0.41 7.68
C ALA A 61 10.03 1.02 6.31
N ASP A 62 8.87 1.70 6.20
CA ASP A 62 8.58 2.55 5.07
C ASP A 62 9.35 3.88 5.19
N LEU A 63 10.58 3.88 4.68
CA LEU A 63 11.48 5.04 4.72
C LEU A 63 11.23 6.06 3.61
N SER A 64 10.25 5.82 2.73
CA SER A 64 9.90 6.71 1.61
C SER A 64 8.97 7.83 2.09
N VAL A 65 9.47 8.65 3.03
CA VAL A 65 8.71 9.72 3.66
C VAL A 65 9.12 11.10 3.10
N PRO A 66 8.17 12.01 2.86
CA PRO A 66 8.46 13.32 2.31
C PRO A 66 9.03 14.25 3.40
N LEU A 67 10.30 14.06 3.75
CA LEU A 67 11.02 14.90 4.71
C LEU A 67 11.88 15.94 3.99
N LYS A 68 12.21 17.01 4.70
CA LYS A 68 13.17 18.03 4.23
C LYS A 68 14.37 18.10 5.16
N ASP A 69 15.53 18.40 4.63
CA ASP A 69 16.71 18.74 5.41
C ASP A 69 16.70 20.22 5.85
N LEU A 70 17.71 20.63 6.62
CA LEU A 70 17.87 22.03 7.06
C LEU A 70 18.21 23.02 5.94
N LYS A 71 18.43 22.56 4.71
CA LYS A 71 18.58 23.41 3.53
C LYS A 71 17.25 23.55 2.77
N GLY A 72 16.16 22.97 3.29
CA GLY A 72 14.85 22.94 2.67
C GLY A 72 14.74 21.94 1.50
N GLN A 73 15.76 21.11 1.27
CA GLN A 73 15.79 20.13 0.18
C GLN A 73 15.05 18.87 0.59
N ALA A 74 14.32 18.26 -0.35
CA ALA A 74 13.69 16.96 -0.12
C ALA A 74 14.77 15.92 0.20
N TYR A 75 14.56 15.15 1.27
CA TYR A 75 15.48 14.13 1.72
C TYR A 75 14.75 12.79 1.84
N ASP A 76 15.17 11.83 1.03
CA ASP A 76 14.59 10.49 1.02
C ASP A 76 15.45 9.51 1.85
N LEU A 77 14.93 9.09 3.01
CA LEU A 77 15.59 8.12 3.89
C LEU A 77 15.73 6.74 3.24
N SER A 78 14.90 6.41 2.24
CA SER A 78 14.99 5.13 1.51
C SER A 78 16.33 4.96 0.78
N THR A 79 16.95 6.07 0.37
CA THR A 79 18.28 6.10 -0.26
C THR A 79 19.40 5.68 0.68
N GLN A 80 19.14 5.60 1.99
CA GLN A 80 20.10 5.21 3.01
C GLN A 80 20.03 3.71 3.37
N ARG A 81 19.23 2.92 2.63
CA ARG A 81 19.26 1.45 2.73
C ARG A 81 20.70 0.93 2.64
N GLY A 82 21.02 -0.06 3.47
CA GLY A 82 22.39 -0.54 3.68
C GLY A 82 23.12 0.05 4.85
N LYS A 83 22.56 1.09 5.47
CA LYS A 83 23.06 1.67 6.69
C LYS A 83 22.11 1.35 7.83
N VAL A 84 22.67 1.13 9.01
CA VAL A 84 21.94 1.19 10.27
C VAL A 84 21.59 2.66 10.52
N LEU A 85 20.29 2.95 10.62
CA LEU A 85 19.78 4.28 10.90
C LEU A 85 19.32 4.36 12.35
N MET A 86 19.82 5.35 13.08
CA MET A 86 19.33 5.72 14.38
C MET A 86 18.49 6.99 14.23
N LEU A 87 17.18 6.81 14.14
CA LEU A 87 16.21 7.88 13.93
C LEU A 87 15.78 8.45 15.28
N SER A 88 16.21 9.67 15.59
CA SER A 88 16.03 10.32 16.89
C SER A 88 15.04 11.46 16.78
N ARG A 89 13.84 11.30 17.33
CA ARG A 89 12.87 12.39 17.46
C ARG A 89 13.23 13.28 18.65
N TRP A 90 13.34 14.59 18.42
CA TRP A 90 13.80 15.55 19.43
C TRP A 90 13.22 16.96 19.19
N ALA A 91 13.50 17.87 20.13
CA ALA A 91 13.23 19.31 19.98
C ALA A 91 14.25 20.16 20.77
N THR A 92 14.45 21.42 20.40
CA THR A 92 15.45 22.34 21.00
C THR A 92 15.15 22.65 22.47
N TRP A 93 13.87 22.75 22.82
CA TRP A 93 13.39 22.99 24.18
C TRP A 93 13.39 21.73 25.07
N CYS A 94 13.55 20.54 24.50
CA CYS A 94 13.48 19.27 25.21
C CYS A 94 14.74 19.01 26.07
N GLY A 95 14.62 19.14 27.39
CA GLY A 95 15.73 18.91 28.33
C GLY A 95 16.28 17.48 28.29
N ALA A 96 15.42 16.47 28.24
CA ALA A 96 15.83 15.07 28.14
C ALA A 96 16.54 14.75 26.82
N CYS A 97 16.13 15.40 25.71
CA CYS A 97 16.81 15.26 24.42
C CYS A 97 18.23 15.81 24.49
N LYS A 98 18.39 17.00 25.09
CA LYS A 98 19.71 17.62 25.30
C LYS A 98 20.61 16.78 26.21
N SER A 99 20.06 16.15 27.24
CA SER A 99 20.86 15.34 28.17
C SER A 99 21.42 14.05 27.54
N GLU A 100 20.76 13.48 26.51
CA GLU A 100 21.27 12.30 25.81
C GLU A 100 22.20 12.59 24.63
N MET A 101 22.19 13.83 24.10
CA MET A 101 23.00 14.23 22.94
C MET A 101 24.50 13.93 23.11
N PRO A 102 25.15 14.24 24.26
CA PRO A 102 26.57 13.91 24.45
C PRO A 102 26.87 12.41 24.35
N PHE A 103 25.94 11.55 24.79
CA PHE A 103 26.10 10.11 24.70
C PHE A 103 25.93 9.61 23.26
N LYS A 104 25.00 10.19 22.50
CA LYS A 104 24.84 9.91 21.07
C LYS A 104 26.06 10.37 20.26
N GLN A 105 26.62 11.53 20.58
CA GLN A 105 27.84 12.03 19.96
C GLN A 105 29.02 11.09 20.22
N LYS A 106 29.22 10.65 21.47
CA LYS A 106 30.24 9.66 21.83
C LYS A 106 30.03 8.31 21.14
N LEU A 107 28.79 7.82 21.10
CA LEU A 107 28.44 6.60 20.35
C LEU A 107 28.86 6.73 18.88
N ARG A 108 28.50 7.84 18.24
CA ARG A 108 28.81 8.11 16.84
C ARG A 108 30.32 8.21 16.59
N GLN A 109 31.09 8.79 17.52
CA GLN A 109 32.55 8.84 17.47
C GLN A 109 33.18 7.44 17.63
N ASN A 110 32.61 6.59 18.49
CA ASN A 110 33.06 5.22 18.72
C ASN A 110 32.74 4.25 17.56
N ILE A 111 31.89 4.68 16.62
CA ILE A 111 31.46 3.90 15.45
C ILE A 111 31.96 4.61 14.19
N THR A 112 33.11 4.17 13.71
CA THR A 112 33.74 4.67 12.49
C THR A 112 33.20 4.00 11.22
N ASP A 113 32.36 2.96 11.35
CA ASP A 113 31.74 2.30 10.20
C ASP A 113 30.80 3.27 9.48
N LYS A 114 31.07 3.51 8.19
CA LYS A 114 30.27 4.39 7.31
C LYS A 114 28.84 3.87 7.07
N ARG A 115 28.53 2.66 7.54
CA ARG A 115 27.20 2.04 7.51
C ARG A 115 26.37 2.36 8.76
N PHE A 116 26.79 3.30 9.60
CA PHE A 116 25.95 3.85 10.65
C PHE A 116 25.65 5.31 10.37
N MET A 117 24.41 5.73 10.62
CA MET A 117 23.96 7.11 10.47
C MET A 117 23.04 7.51 11.61
N LEU A 118 23.37 8.63 12.26
CA LEU A 118 22.57 9.26 13.29
C LEU A 118 21.73 10.38 12.67
N VAL A 119 20.41 10.21 12.65
CA VAL A 119 19.46 11.13 12.01
C VAL A 119 18.60 11.82 13.08
N GLY A 120 18.64 13.13 13.11
CA GLY A 120 17.76 13.94 13.96
C GLY A 120 16.47 14.26 13.22
N ILE A 121 15.32 14.08 13.88
CA ILE A 121 14.01 14.42 13.34
C ILE A 121 13.36 15.40 14.32
N SER A 122 13.16 16.65 13.90
CA SER A 122 12.46 17.67 14.70
C SER A 122 11.16 18.08 14.03
N GLY A 123 10.12 18.27 14.84
CA GLY A 123 8.86 18.88 14.38
C GLY A 123 8.86 20.41 14.40
N GLU A 124 9.97 21.03 14.82
CA GLU A 124 10.13 22.48 14.83
C GLU A 124 10.43 23.00 13.42
N ASP A 125 10.31 24.31 13.23
CA ASP A 125 10.64 24.98 11.99
C ASP A 125 12.16 24.98 11.73
N GLN A 126 12.53 25.27 10.48
CA GLN A 126 13.92 25.26 10.03
C GLN A 126 14.81 26.26 10.80
N GLU A 127 14.29 27.46 11.11
CA GLU A 127 15.06 28.53 11.74
C GLU A 127 15.42 28.15 13.17
N THR A 128 14.44 27.67 13.95
CA THR A 128 14.63 27.18 15.31
C THR A 128 15.71 26.09 15.39
N VAL A 129 15.64 25.08 14.51
CA VAL A 129 16.62 23.99 14.50
C VAL A 129 17.99 24.47 14.02
N ALA A 130 18.03 25.34 12.99
CA ALA A 130 19.28 25.89 12.46
C ALA A 130 20.01 26.76 13.49
N ASP A 131 19.29 27.55 14.28
CA ASP A 131 19.88 28.40 15.31
C ASP A 131 20.42 27.58 16.49
N PHE A 132 19.71 26.51 16.89
CA PHE A 132 20.24 25.55 17.85
C PHE A 132 21.53 24.89 17.36
N HIS A 133 21.61 24.57 16.06
CA HIS A 133 22.81 24.01 15.44
C HIS A 133 23.98 25.02 15.41
N LYS A 134 23.72 26.31 15.11
CA LYS A 134 24.75 27.37 15.07
C LYS A 134 25.43 27.59 16.43
N GLN A 135 24.77 27.24 17.53
CA GLN A 135 25.33 27.26 18.88
C GLN A 135 26.33 26.11 19.16
N GLY A 136 26.63 25.28 18.17
CA GLY A 136 27.57 24.16 18.31
C GLY A 136 26.93 22.86 18.81
N ASN A 137 25.60 22.79 18.89
CA ASN A 137 24.89 21.64 19.45
C ASN A 137 24.52 20.57 18.41
N ASN A 138 24.98 20.68 17.17
CA ASN A 138 24.67 19.67 16.14
C ASN A 138 25.50 18.39 16.33
N ILE A 139 24.82 17.29 16.63
CA ILE A 139 25.42 15.96 16.75
C ILE A 139 25.00 15.00 15.64
N PHE A 140 24.07 15.40 14.77
CA PHE A 140 23.45 14.53 13.80
C PHE A 140 24.22 14.56 12.48
N ASP A 141 24.35 13.39 11.83
CA ASP A 141 24.89 13.31 10.47
C ASP A 141 23.93 14.02 9.49
N VAL A 142 22.62 13.92 9.75
CA VAL A 142 21.55 14.56 8.99
C VAL A 142 20.46 15.01 9.97
N SER A 143 20.00 16.25 9.83
CA SER A 143 18.82 16.77 10.53
C SER A 143 17.67 16.99 9.56
N LEU A 144 16.54 16.38 9.87
CA LEU A 144 15.31 16.40 9.08
C LEU A 144 14.20 17.12 9.83
N LEU A 145 13.37 17.82 9.07
CA LEU A 145 12.22 18.56 9.55
C LEU A 145 10.95 17.74 9.27
N ASP A 146 10.13 17.59 10.30
CA ASP A 146 8.84 16.90 10.27
C ASP A 146 7.71 17.71 10.96
N PRO A 147 7.44 18.95 10.51
CA PRO A 147 6.40 19.79 11.12
C PRO A 147 4.98 19.20 10.97
N ASN A 148 4.78 18.37 9.93
CA ASN A 148 3.50 17.71 9.65
C ASN A 148 3.37 16.34 10.32
N ASN A 149 4.35 15.93 11.13
CA ASN A 149 4.35 14.66 11.86
C ASN A 149 4.16 13.43 10.96
N VAL A 150 4.71 13.44 9.74
CA VAL A 150 4.62 12.31 8.80
C VAL A 150 5.34 11.06 9.33
N MET A 151 6.34 11.25 10.21
CA MET A 151 7.01 10.16 10.92
C MET A 151 6.26 9.72 12.18
N GLY A 152 5.14 10.35 12.52
CA GLY A 152 4.36 10.02 13.72
C GLY A 152 3.96 8.54 13.83
N LYS A 153 3.74 7.86 12.69
CA LYS A 153 3.46 6.41 12.63
C LYS A 153 4.60 5.54 13.18
N PHE A 154 5.84 6.03 13.11
CA PHE A 154 7.02 5.35 13.66
C PHE A 154 7.23 5.67 15.14
N PHE A 155 6.80 6.84 15.59
CA PHE A 155 7.01 7.36 16.94
C PHE A 155 5.70 7.36 17.75
N PRO A 156 5.26 6.20 18.28
CA PRO A 156 4.03 6.11 19.03
C PRO A 156 4.05 7.01 20.28
N GLY A 157 2.94 7.72 20.51
CA GLY A 157 2.69 8.45 21.74
C GLY A 157 3.22 9.89 21.81
N GLY A 158 3.83 10.42 20.74
CA GLY A 158 4.20 11.85 20.63
C GLY A 158 5.25 12.37 21.62
N ALA A 159 5.70 11.55 22.58
CA ALA A 159 6.73 11.88 23.53
C ALA A 159 8.10 12.04 22.86
N ILE A 160 8.97 12.87 23.45
CA ILE A 160 10.36 13.02 23.06
C ILE A 160 11.29 13.00 24.29
N PRO A 161 12.52 12.47 24.18
CA PRO A 161 13.06 11.82 23.00
C PRO A 161 12.48 10.42 22.79
N VAL A 162 12.34 10.04 21.51
CA VAL A 162 12.11 8.65 21.12
C VAL A 162 13.09 8.33 20.01
N THR A 163 13.78 7.20 20.14
CA THR A 163 14.77 6.75 19.16
C THR A 163 14.38 5.39 18.61
N ILE A 164 14.45 5.25 17.29
CA ILE A 164 14.20 3.99 16.57
C ILE A 164 15.50 3.56 15.91
N ILE A 165 15.78 2.26 16.00
CA ILE A 165 16.88 1.63 15.28
C ILE A 165 16.30 0.87 14.09
N VAL A 166 16.71 1.29 12.90
CA VAL A 166 16.44 0.60 11.63
C VAL A 166 17.75 -0.03 11.16
N ASP A 167 17.74 -1.30 10.79
CA ASP A 167 18.94 -1.98 10.32
C ASP A 167 19.26 -1.68 8.85
N GLY A 168 20.39 -2.22 8.38
CA GLY A 168 20.81 -2.05 6.99
C GLY A 168 19.89 -2.70 5.96
N TRP A 169 19.01 -3.62 6.36
CA TRP A 169 17.98 -4.22 5.51
C TRP A 169 16.71 -3.38 5.43
N GLY A 170 16.63 -2.28 6.19
CA GLY A 170 15.47 -1.40 6.24
C GLY A 170 14.38 -1.91 7.19
N TRP A 171 14.72 -2.72 8.20
CA TRP A 171 13.77 -3.26 9.17
C TRP A 171 13.90 -2.54 10.51
N VAL A 172 12.75 -2.27 11.13
CA VAL A 172 12.72 -1.73 12.50
C VAL A 172 13.13 -2.84 13.46
N ILE A 173 14.17 -2.59 14.24
CA ILE A 173 14.74 -3.56 15.18
C ILE A 173 14.26 -3.28 16.61
N ALA A 174 14.29 -2.01 17.00
CA ALA A 174 14.03 -1.63 18.37
C ALA A 174 13.63 -0.16 18.50
N LEU A 175 12.95 0.13 19.60
CA LEU A 175 12.53 1.45 20.00
C LEU A 175 12.99 1.74 21.44
N GLN A 176 13.45 2.97 21.66
CA GLN A 176 13.81 3.51 22.96
C GLN A 176 12.96 4.75 23.21
N GLN A 177 12.14 4.73 24.26
CA GLN A 177 11.48 5.92 24.79
C GLN A 177 12.33 6.54 25.89
N GLY A 178 12.44 7.87 25.90
CA GLY A 178 13.22 8.61 26.89
C GLY A 178 14.73 8.57 26.65
N ALA A 179 15.43 9.39 27.42
CA ALA A 179 16.88 9.56 27.32
C ALA A 179 17.63 8.29 27.75
N ALA A 180 18.73 7.98 27.06
CA ALA A 180 19.56 6.81 27.38
C ALA A 180 21.08 7.09 27.33
N ARG A 181 21.85 6.24 28.00
CA ARG A 181 23.33 6.20 27.92
C ARG A 181 23.77 5.44 26.66
N TRP A 182 23.55 6.07 25.51
CA TRP A 182 23.86 5.53 24.18
C TRP A 182 25.35 5.16 23.98
N ASP A 183 26.25 5.74 24.78
CA ASP A 183 27.68 5.45 24.78
C ASP A 183 28.06 4.16 25.52
N SER A 184 27.11 3.50 26.20
CA SER A 184 27.39 2.29 26.97
C SER A 184 27.70 1.07 26.09
N PRO A 185 28.46 0.08 26.61
CA PRO A 185 28.88 -1.08 25.82
C PRO A 185 27.75 -1.85 25.12
N PRO A 186 26.56 -2.07 25.73
CA PRO A 186 25.47 -2.77 25.04
C PRO A 186 24.99 -2.07 23.77
N PHE A 187 24.80 -0.75 23.79
CA PHE A 187 24.36 0.01 22.60
C PHE A 187 25.44 0.01 21.51
N VAL A 188 26.70 0.25 21.90
CA VAL A 188 27.83 0.22 20.96
C VAL A 188 27.93 -1.15 20.28
N GLN A 189 27.77 -2.24 21.04
CA GLN A 189 27.80 -3.61 20.50
C GLN A 189 26.61 -3.89 19.59
N LEU A 190 25.40 -3.45 19.95
CA LEU A 190 24.20 -3.59 19.10
C LEU A 190 24.41 -2.93 17.74
N ILE A 191 24.82 -1.66 17.71
CA ILE A 191 25.00 -0.94 16.43
C ILE A 191 26.13 -1.55 15.60
N ARG A 192 27.27 -1.91 16.22
CA ARG A 192 28.37 -2.59 15.52
C ARG A 192 27.92 -3.94 14.94
N PHE A 193 27.13 -4.68 15.69
CA PHE A 193 26.59 -5.95 15.24
C PHE A 193 25.66 -5.76 14.03
N LEU A 194 24.68 -4.85 14.12
CA LEU A 194 23.77 -4.54 13.03
C LEU A 194 24.52 -4.05 11.78
N ALA A 195 25.54 -3.21 11.95
CA ALA A 195 26.39 -2.79 10.85
C ALA A 195 27.15 -3.97 10.24
N SER A 196 27.68 -4.89 11.05
CA SER A 196 28.41 -6.08 10.56
C SER A 196 27.55 -7.01 9.69
N VAL A 197 26.25 -7.07 9.95
CA VAL A 197 25.28 -7.90 9.20
C VAL A 197 24.47 -7.11 8.16
N ALA A 198 24.76 -5.81 8.01
CA ALA A 198 24.15 -4.98 6.99
C ALA A 198 24.49 -5.52 5.58
N PRO A 199 23.52 -5.50 4.65
CA PRO A 199 23.70 -6.03 3.31
C PRO A 199 24.79 -5.25 2.56
N ARG A 200 25.58 -5.96 1.76
CA ARG A 200 26.52 -5.32 0.83
C ARG A 200 25.76 -4.59 -0.28
N LYS A 201 26.40 -3.63 -0.96
CA LYS A 201 25.77 -2.89 -2.07
C LYS A 201 25.21 -3.82 -3.15
N GLU A 202 25.84 -4.97 -3.39
CA GLU A 202 25.38 -5.98 -4.35
C GLU A 202 24.10 -6.69 -3.89
N GLN A 203 23.90 -6.81 -2.58
CA GLN A 203 22.68 -7.35 -1.96
C GLN A 203 21.58 -6.29 -1.85
N LEU A 204 21.96 -5.02 -1.73
CA LEU A 204 21.09 -3.82 -1.71
C LEU A 204 20.71 -3.30 -3.08
N LYS A 205 21.37 -3.76 -4.15
CA LYS A 205 20.83 -3.68 -5.51
C LYS A 205 19.58 -4.57 -5.53
N GLU A 206 18.55 -4.14 -4.80
CA GLU A 206 17.20 -4.59 -4.96
C GLU A 206 16.83 -4.28 -6.40
N LYS A 207 16.93 -5.32 -7.24
CA LYS A 207 15.87 -5.52 -8.21
C LYS A 207 14.59 -5.48 -7.38
N ALA A 208 13.86 -4.36 -7.43
CA ALA A 208 12.41 -4.36 -7.34
C ALA A 208 11.93 -5.73 -7.81
N PRO A 209 11.45 -6.63 -6.93
CA PRO A 209 11.31 -8.03 -7.30
C PRO A 209 10.33 -8.06 -8.45
N ALA A 210 10.79 -8.28 -9.66
CA ALA A 210 9.87 -8.34 -10.77
C ALA A 210 8.95 -9.54 -10.54
N PRO A 211 7.68 -9.46 -10.94
CA PRO A 211 6.80 -10.62 -10.86
C PRO A 211 7.47 -11.80 -11.57
N VAL A 212 7.21 -13.01 -11.07
CA VAL A 212 7.67 -14.22 -11.75
C VAL A 212 6.86 -14.32 -13.04
N VAL A 213 7.55 -14.26 -14.19
CA VAL A 213 6.88 -14.32 -15.51
C VAL A 213 7.21 -15.65 -16.17
N GLN A 214 6.18 -16.36 -16.60
CA GLN A 214 6.25 -17.57 -17.41
C GLN A 214 5.66 -17.30 -18.79
N PHE A 215 6.35 -17.73 -19.83
CA PHE A 215 5.91 -17.62 -21.22
C PHE A 215 6.62 -18.68 -22.08
N ALA A 216 6.05 -18.99 -23.23
CA ALA A 216 6.64 -19.94 -24.18
C ALA A 216 7.92 -19.36 -24.80
N LYS A 217 9.05 -20.08 -24.68
CA LYS A 217 10.34 -19.65 -25.25
C LYS A 217 10.47 -19.99 -26.75
N GLN A 218 9.72 -20.99 -27.20
CA GLN A 218 9.67 -21.45 -28.58
C GLN A 218 8.23 -21.77 -28.94
N MET A 219 7.81 -21.41 -30.16
CA MET A 219 6.47 -21.75 -30.68
C MET A 219 6.54 -22.03 -32.18
N THR A 220 5.70 -22.94 -32.64
CA THR A 220 5.45 -23.18 -34.06
C THR A 220 4.06 -22.66 -34.42
N VAL A 221 3.96 -21.81 -35.43
CA VAL A 221 2.72 -21.16 -35.85
C VAL A 221 2.59 -21.17 -37.38
N LYS A 222 1.41 -20.89 -37.91
CA LYS A 222 1.19 -20.83 -39.38
C LYS A 222 1.19 -19.38 -39.86
N SER A 223 1.78 -19.13 -41.03
CA SER A 223 1.73 -17.81 -41.66
C SER A 223 0.28 -17.38 -41.92
N ASN A 224 -0.03 -16.09 -41.82
CA ASN A 224 -1.35 -15.48 -42.00
C ASN A 224 -2.45 -15.96 -41.03
N ALA A 225 -2.17 -16.88 -40.11
CA ALA A 225 -3.08 -17.24 -39.04
C ALA A 225 -2.77 -16.40 -37.78
N PRO A 226 -3.79 -15.86 -37.07
CA PRO A 226 -3.56 -15.22 -35.79
C PRO A 226 -3.13 -16.25 -34.75
N PHE A 227 -2.20 -15.86 -33.88
CA PHE A 227 -1.74 -16.67 -32.77
C PHE A 227 -1.55 -15.83 -31.51
N GLN A 228 -1.50 -16.49 -30.36
CA GLN A 228 -1.44 -15.84 -29.05
C GLN A 228 -0.09 -16.09 -28.38
N LEU A 229 0.54 -15.02 -27.92
CA LEU A 229 1.67 -15.09 -26.99
C LEU A 229 1.18 -14.73 -25.59
N THR A 230 1.23 -15.70 -24.69
CA THR A 230 0.70 -15.57 -23.32
C THR A 230 1.82 -15.46 -22.30
N PHE A 231 1.73 -14.46 -21.43
CA PHE A 231 2.59 -14.23 -20.28
C PHE A 231 1.78 -14.43 -19.00
N SER A 232 2.17 -15.40 -18.18
CA SER A 232 1.61 -15.61 -16.85
C SER A 232 2.52 -14.98 -15.81
N LEU A 233 2.03 -13.98 -15.10
CA LEU A 233 2.73 -13.28 -14.03
C LEU A 233 2.21 -13.78 -12.69
N SER A 234 3.10 -14.13 -11.77
CA SER A 234 2.73 -14.48 -10.40
C SER A 234 3.54 -13.72 -9.35
N TRP A 235 2.87 -13.32 -8.28
CA TRP A 235 3.50 -12.67 -7.13
C TRP A 235 2.75 -12.91 -5.83
N ARG A 236 3.43 -12.68 -4.70
CA ARG A 236 2.85 -12.72 -3.36
C ARG A 236 2.66 -11.30 -2.81
N GLY A 237 1.73 -11.15 -1.87
CA GLY A 237 1.40 -9.87 -1.23
C GLY A 237 0.17 -9.21 -1.84
N GLU A 238 0.14 -7.88 -1.85
CA GLU A 238 -1.02 -7.11 -2.32
C GLU A 238 -1.35 -7.37 -3.80
N PRO A 239 -2.64 -7.52 -4.17
CA PRO A 239 -3.06 -7.70 -5.57
C PRO A 239 -2.70 -6.51 -6.47
N ASP A 240 -2.51 -5.32 -5.92
CA ASP A 240 -2.16 -4.10 -6.64
C ASP A 240 -0.68 -3.71 -6.49
N LYS A 241 0.16 -4.60 -5.92
CA LYS A 241 1.61 -4.41 -5.77
C LYS A 241 2.29 -3.96 -7.07
N TYR A 242 1.86 -4.51 -8.21
CA TYR A 242 2.35 -4.14 -9.53
C TYR A 242 1.24 -3.45 -10.33
N ALA A 243 1.44 -2.17 -10.60
CA ALA A 243 0.58 -1.34 -11.44
C ALA A 243 1.20 -1.14 -12.84
N ARG A 244 0.38 -0.64 -13.78
CA ARG A 244 0.80 -0.24 -15.13
C ARG A 244 1.66 -1.28 -15.87
N LEU A 245 1.33 -2.55 -15.66
CA LEU A 245 2.01 -3.69 -16.27
C LEU A 245 1.84 -3.68 -17.79
N SER A 246 2.94 -3.70 -18.52
CA SER A 246 2.93 -3.80 -19.98
C SER A 246 4.15 -4.54 -20.52
N PHE A 247 3.96 -5.24 -21.63
CA PHE A 247 5.02 -5.93 -22.34
C PHE A 247 5.34 -5.17 -23.62
N ARG A 248 6.63 -4.93 -23.86
CA ARG A 248 7.13 -4.37 -25.10
C ARG A 248 7.87 -5.47 -25.85
N LEU A 249 7.37 -5.81 -27.03
CA LEU A 249 8.06 -6.66 -27.98
C LEU A 249 8.99 -5.80 -28.86
N PRO A 250 10.14 -6.33 -29.28
CA PRO A 250 10.94 -5.68 -30.31
C PRO A 250 10.17 -5.67 -31.63
N LYS A 251 10.35 -4.61 -32.42
CA LYS A 251 9.77 -4.54 -33.77
C LYS A 251 10.42 -5.63 -34.62
N GLN A 252 9.59 -6.49 -35.23
CA GLN A 252 10.03 -7.50 -36.17
C GLN A 252 9.30 -7.33 -37.50
N LYS A 253 10.05 -7.28 -38.60
CA LYS A 253 9.50 -7.10 -39.95
C LYS A 253 8.67 -8.33 -40.32
N GLY A 254 7.44 -8.12 -40.80
CA GLY A 254 6.53 -9.21 -41.15
C GLY A 254 5.82 -9.88 -39.96
N LEU A 255 5.93 -9.31 -38.76
CA LEU A 255 5.13 -9.70 -37.60
C LEU A 255 4.22 -8.53 -37.19
N ARG A 256 2.90 -8.74 -37.27
CA ARG A 256 1.88 -7.74 -36.94
C ARG A 256 1.27 -8.01 -35.58
N MET A 257 1.06 -6.94 -34.81
CA MET A 257 0.29 -6.99 -33.56
C MET A 257 -1.16 -6.68 -33.86
N LEU A 258 -2.06 -7.61 -33.52
CA LEU A 258 -3.49 -7.50 -33.75
C LEU A 258 -4.24 -6.93 -32.55
N GLY A 259 -3.70 -7.11 -31.34
CA GLY A 259 -4.29 -6.57 -30.11
C GLY A 259 -3.65 -7.13 -28.85
N VAL A 260 -4.00 -6.55 -27.72
CA VAL A 260 -3.54 -6.98 -26.38
C VAL A 260 -4.75 -7.10 -25.47
N SER A 261 -4.82 -8.19 -24.72
CA SER A 261 -5.79 -8.37 -23.65
C SER A 261 -5.10 -8.81 -22.37
N SER A 262 -5.73 -8.54 -21.23
CA SER A 262 -5.25 -9.04 -19.94
C SER A 262 -6.42 -9.54 -19.12
N SER A 263 -6.24 -10.66 -18.43
CA SER A 263 -7.16 -11.15 -17.42
C SER A 263 -6.42 -11.29 -16.09
N SER A 264 -7.11 -10.98 -15.00
CA SER A 264 -6.57 -11.08 -13.64
C SER A 264 -7.40 -12.05 -12.83
N THR A 265 -6.75 -12.96 -12.13
CA THR A 265 -7.39 -13.87 -11.18
C THR A 265 -6.72 -13.67 -9.83
N SER A 266 -7.44 -13.06 -8.89
CA SER A 266 -6.99 -12.91 -7.52
C SER A 266 -7.40 -14.15 -6.74
N ALA A 267 -6.44 -14.97 -6.31
CA ALA A 267 -6.69 -16.09 -5.42
C ALA A 267 -6.32 -15.69 -3.98
N SER A 268 -7.14 -16.12 -3.03
CA SER A 268 -7.12 -15.67 -1.64
C SER A 268 -5.74 -15.75 -0.95
N LYS A 269 -5.47 -14.72 -0.13
CA LYS A 269 -4.44 -14.55 0.92
C LYS A 269 -2.97 -14.98 0.70
N ARG A 270 -2.54 -15.66 -0.36
CA ARG A 270 -1.11 -16.04 -0.53
C ARG A 270 -0.53 -16.06 -1.95
N GLY A 271 -1.28 -15.75 -3.01
CA GLY A 271 -0.73 -15.71 -4.37
C GLY A 271 -1.64 -15.06 -5.41
N ASN A 272 -1.09 -14.09 -6.14
CA ASN A 272 -1.76 -13.38 -7.22
C ASN A 272 -1.24 -13.89 -8.57
N THR A 273 -2.14 -14.05 -9.55
CA THR A 273 -1.78 -14.38 -10.93
C THR A 273 -2.46 -13.42 -11.91
N ARG A 274 -1.70 -12.97 -12.92
CA ARG A 274 -2.21 -12.14 -14.01
C ARG A 274 -1.73 -12.68 -15.33
N THR A 275 -2.65 -12.83 -16.28
CA THR A 275 -2.37 -13.33 -17.60
C THR A 275 -2.44 -12.19 -18.60
N TYR A 276 -1.36 -11.99 -19.36
CA TYR A 276 -1.30 -11.04 -20.48
C TYR A 276 -1.22 -11.81 -21.78
N THR A 277 -2.14 -11.53 -22.70
CA THR A 277 -2.22 -12.18 -23.99
C THR A 277 -2.02 -11.17 -25.10
N ILE A 278 -1.05 -11.44 -25.98
CA ILE A 278 -0.74 -10.60 -27.13
C ILE A 278 -1.10 -11.37 -28.40
N ASN A 279 -2.05 -10.83 -29.16
CA ASN A 279 -2.48 -11.40 -30.42
C ASN A 279 -1.55 -10.92 -31.54
N LEU A 280 -0.94 -11.87 -32.24
CA LEU A 280 0.06 -11.63 -33.28
C LEU A 280 -0.32 -12.37 -34.57
N GLN A 281 0.22 -11.91 -35.70
CA GLN A 281 0.13 -12.61 -36.99
C GLN A 281 1.45 -12.44 -37.75
N ALA A 282 1.98 -13.54 -38.27
CA ALA A 282 3.17 -13.54 -39.12
C ALA A 282 2.75 -13.55 -40.59
N GLU A 283 3.26 -12.63 -41.40
CA GLU A 283 2.87 -12.49 -42.82
C GLU A 283 3.49 -13.57 -43.72
N LYS A 284 4.68 -14.06 -43.37
CA LYS A 284 5.45 -15.01 -44.17
C LYS A 284 5.93 -16.18 -43.33
N ALA A 285 6.19 -17.30 -44.00
CA ALA A 285 6.90 -18.42 -43.39
C ALA A 285 8.36 -18.04 -43.10
N GLY A 286 8.94 -18.64 -42.07
CA GLY A 286 10.33 -18.40 -41.65
C GLY A 286 10.51 -18.36 -40.14
N THR A 287 11.73 -18.02 -39.72
CA THR A 287 12.08 -17.93 -38.30
C THR A 287 12.08 -16.48 -37.83
N TYR A 288 11.35 -16.20 -36.75
CA TYR A 288 11.32 -14.87 -36.13
C TYR A 288 11.87 -14.95 -34.72
N THR A 289 12.70 -13.99 -34.33
CA THR A 289 13.24 -13.89 -32.96
C THR A 289 12.83 -12.58 -32.32
N LEU A 290 12.13 -12.68 -31.18
CA LEU A 290 11.76 -11.54 -30.36
C LEU A 290 12.75 -11.44 -29.20
N ASP A 291 13.76 -10.58 -29.33
CA ASP A 291 14.79 -10.34 -28.31
C ASP A 291 15.18 -8.84 -28.23
N PRO A 292 15.19 -8.20 -27.04
CA PRO A 292 14.64 -8.67 -25.77
C PRO A 292 13.14 -8.37 -25.68
N ILE A 293 12.40 -9.27 -25.04
CA ILE A 293 11.07 -8.93 -24.53
C ILE A 293 11.24 -8.14 -23.23
N LEU A 294 10.64 -6.96 -23.17
CA LEU A 294 10.74 -6.06 -22.02
C LEU A 294 9.43 -6.03 -21.24
N LEU A 295 9.49 -6.30 -19.95
CA LEU A 295 8.41 -6.04 -19.00
C LEU A 295 8.58 -4.65 -18.41
N ASN A 296 7.56 -3.81 -18.52
CA ASN A 296 7.47 -2.53 -17.83
C ASN A 296 6.45 -2.65 -16.70
N TYR A 297 6.77 -2.14 -15.52
CA TYR A 297 5.89 -2.18 -14.37
C TYR A 297 6.13 -0.98 -13.44
N TRP A 298 5.09 -0.64 -12.68
CA TRP A 298 5.16 0.29 -11.56
C TRP A 298 5.00 -0.49 -10.27
N LEU A 299 5.86 -0.22 -9.29
CA LEU A 299 5.67 -0.74 -7.94
C LEU A 299 4.97 0.31 -7.09
N LYS A 300 3.84 -0.09 -6.49
CA LYS A 300 3.03 0.78 -5.63
C LYS A 300 3.83 1.39 -4.48
N ASP A 301 4.67 0.58 -3.83
CA ASP A 301 5.46 1.00 -2.66
C ASP A 301 6.67 1.90 -3.02
N TYR A 302 7.03 1.97 -4.31
CA TYR A 302 8.22 2.69 -4.77
C TYR A 302 7.87 3.92 -5.60
N ASP A 303 6.62 4.04 -6.07
CA ASP A 303 6.15 5.07 -7.02
C ASP A 303 7.08 5.25 -8.24
N GLN A 304 7.77 4.16 -8.63
CA GLN A 304 8.82 4.18 -9.64
C GLN A 304 8.52 3.23 -10.79
N HIS A 305 8.96 3.63 -11.98
CA HIS A 305 8.96 2.80 -13.18
C HIS A 305 10.16 1.86 -13.19
N PHE A 306 9.89 0.60 -13.50
CA PHE A 306 10.91 -0.43 -13.67
C PHE A 306 10.75 -1.12 -15.02
N GLN A 307 11.88 -1.49 -15.60
CA GLN A 307 11.96 -2.28 -16.82
C GLN A 307 12.84 -3.52 -16.60
N LYS A 308 12.34 -4.69 -17.00
CA LYS A 308 13.06 -5.95 -16.93
C LYS A 308 13.07 -6.66 -18.27
N ALA A 309 14.24 -7.05 -18.75
CA ALA A 309 14.37 -7.99 -19.85
C ALA A 309 13.98 -9.41 -19.41
N LEU A 310 13.04 -10.02 -20.12
CA LEU A 310 12.54 -11.37 -19.85
C LEU A 310 13.25 -12.45 -20.68
N GLY A 311 14.03 -12.04 -21.67
CA GLY A 311 14.74 -12.91 -22.61
C GLY A 311 14.07 -12.90 -23.99
N LYS A 312 14.20 -14.02 -24.71
CA LYS A 312 13.81 -14.15 -26.11
C LYS A 312 12.72 -15.20 -26.36
N VAL A 313 11.94 -15.00 -27.41
CA VAL A 313 11.03 -16.00 -27.98
C VAL A 313 11.44 -16.28 -29.43
N SER A 314 11.58 -17.57 -29.76
CA SER A 314 11.84 -18.02 -31.13
C SER A 314 10.54 -18.57 -31.74
N LEU A 315 10.15 -18.05 -32.88
CA LEU A 315 8.96 -18.48 -33.62
C LEU A 315 9.40 -19.21 -34.89
N SER A 316 8.93 -20.44 -35.06
CA SER A 316 8.98 -21.14 -36.35
C SER A 316 7.64 -20.95 -37.04
N VAL A 317 7.62 -20.24 -38.17
CA VAL A 317 6.40 -19.99 -38.92
C VAL A 317 6.37 -20.88 -40.14
N ASP A 318 5.47 -21.85 -40.15
CA ASP A 318 5.25 -22.72 -41.28
C ASP A 318 4.43 -21.99 -42.34
N ALA A 319 4.68 -22.31 -43.61
CA ALA A 319 3.81 -21.85 -44.68
C ALA A 319 2.38 -22.32 -44.38
N ALA A 320 1.42 -21.41 -44.50
CA ALA A 320 0.02 -21.79 -44.55
C ALA A 320 -0.09 -22.78 -45.72
N GLY A 321 -0.32 -24.05 -45.39
CA GLY A 321 -0.57 -25.07 -46.40
C GLY A 321 -1.62 -24.51 -47.35
N SER A 322 -1.34 -24.58 -48.65
CA SER A 322 -2.27 -24.19 -49.70
C SER A 322 -3.49 -25.10 -49.60
N VAL A 323 -4.44 -24.74 -48.74
CA VAL A 323 -5.81 -25.24 -48.86
C VAL A 323 -6.36 -24.51 -50.06
N LEU A 324 -6.14 -25.11 -51.24
CA LEU A 324 -7.03 -24.90 -52.38
C LEU A 324 -8.42 -25.27 -51.88
N ALA A 325 -9.17 -24.28 -51.39
CA ALA A 325 -10.60 -24.44 -51.16
C ALA A 325 -11.19 -24.85 -52.51
N PRO A 326 -11.80 -26.04 -52.65
CA PRO A 326 -12.49 -26.37 -53.89
C PRO A 326 -13.61 -25.33 -54.03
N LYS A 327 -13.61 -24.60 -55.15
CA LYS A 327 -14.77 -23.78 -55.56
C LYS A 327 -15.95 -24.73 -55.78
N LYS A 328 -16.67 -25.08 -54.71
CA LYS A 328 -17.99 -25.68 -54.82
C LYS A 328 -18.93 -24.58 -55.29
N LYS A 329 -19.42 -24.72 -56.53
CA LYS A 329 -20.57 -23.96 -57.02
C LYS A 329 -21.74 -24.25 -56.07
N ILE A 330 -22.19 -23.23 -55.36
CA ILE A 330 -23.36 -23.33 -54.49
C ILE A 330 -24.59 -23.32 -55.43
N PRO A 331 -25.41 -24.38 -55.45
CA PRO A 331 -26.60 -24.42 -56.28
C PRO A 331 -27.66 -23.42 -55.76
N VAL A 332 -28.40 -22.82 -56.68
CA VAL A 332 -29.32 -21.68 -56.48
C VAL A 332 -30.37 -21.93 -55.37
N TRP A 333 -30.70 -23.19 -55.05
CA TRP A 333 -31.62 -23.54 -53.97
C TRP A 333 -31.10 -23.22 -52.55
N ALA A 334 -29.79 -23.05 -52.36
CA ALA A 334 -29.20 -22.70 -51.06
C ALA A 334 -29.51 -21.24 -50.64
N TYR A 335 -29.80 -20.35 -51.59
CA TYR A 335 -30.27 -18.99 -51.30
C TYR A 335 -31.70 -18.97 -50.75
N GLY A 336 -32.53 -19.97 -51.10
CA GLY A 336 -33.88 -20.10 -50.57
C GLY A 336 -33.93 -20.50 -49.08
N LEU A 337 -33.00 -21.37 -48.66
CA LEU A 337 -32.88 -21.78 -47.25
C LEU A 337 -32.25 -20.69 -46.37
N LEU A 338 -31.31 -19.89 -46.90
CA LEU A 338 -30.76 -18.73 -46.19
C LEU A 338 -31.83 -17.64 -45.98
N GLY A 339 -32.71 -17.42 -46.95
CA GLY A 339 -33.83 -16.48 -46.84
C GLY A 339 -34.82 -16.87 -45.75
N ALA A 340 -35.17 -18.15 -45.65
CA ALA A 340 -36.05 -18.67 -44.59
C ALA A 340 -35.40 -18.61 -43.20
N ALA A 341 -34.09 -18.87 -43.10
CA ALA A 341 -33.34 -18.78 -41.85
C ALA A 341 -33.21 -17.32 -41.36
N VAL A 342 -33.00 -16.36 -42.26
CA VAL A 342 -32.96 -14.92 -41.91
C VAL A 342 -34.33 -14.42 -41.47
N LEU A 343 -35.42 -14.88 -42.10
CA LEU A 343 -36.79 -14.55 -41.70
C LEU A 343 -37.14 -15.14 -40.33
N LEU A 344 -36.75 -16.40 -40.06
CA LEU A 344 -36.91 -17.02 -38.75
C LEU A 344 -36.07 -16.31 -37.67
N LEU A 345 -34.85 -15.87 -38.00
CA LEU A 345 -33.99 -15.12 -37.07
C LEU A 345 -34.55 -13.71 -36.80
N PHE A 346 -35.19 -13.09 -37.80
CA PHE A 346 -35.86 -11.79 -37.64
C PHE A 346 -37.13 -11.92 -36.79
N VAL A 347 -37.92 -12.97 -36.99
CA VAL A 347 -39.07 -13.29 -36.13
C VAL A 347 -38.62 -13.63 -34.70
N PHE A 348 -37.51 -14.36 -34.54
CA PHE A 348 -36.93 -14.66 -33.23
C PHE A 348 -36.40 -13.41 -32.53
N LEU A 349 -35.77 -12.47 -33.24
CA LEU A 349 -35.32 -11.18 -32.70
C LEU A 349 -36.50 -10.27 -32.32
N VAL A 350 -37.59 -10.26 -33.10
CA VAL A 350 -38.81 -9.50 -32.80
C VAL A 350 -39.55 -10.09 -31.61
N LEU A 351 -39.56 -11.42 -31.45
CA LEU A 351 -40.13 -12.10 -30.27
C LEU A 351 -39.24 -11.95 -29.03
N ALA A 352 -37.91 -12.03 -29.17
CA ALA A 352 -36.96 -11.80 -28.09
C ALA A 352 -36.99 -10.35 -27.56
N LYS A 353 -37.30 -9.38 -28.43
CA LYS A 353 -37.47 -7.97 -28.03
C LYS A 353 -38.77 -7.72 -27.24
N ARG A 354 -39.69 -8.67 -27.21
CA ARG A 354 -40.97 -8.58 -26.45
C ARG A 354 -40.90 -9.23 -25.06
N GLN A 355 -39.83 -9.97 -24.75
CA GLN A 355 -39.64 -10.66 -23.46
C GLN A 355 -38.35 -10.26 -22.70
N GLY A 356 -37.63 -9.22 -23.15
CA GLY A 356 -36.45 -8.72 -22.45
C GLY A 356 -36.79 -7.85 -21.25
N GLY A 357 -37.12 -8.48 -20.13
CA GLY A 357 -37.02 -7.85 -18.81
C GLY A 357 -35.56 -7.52 -18.49
N GLN A 358 -35.35 -6.26 -18.08
CA GLN A 358 -34.33 -5.77 -17.15
C GLN A 358 -32.90 -6.35 -17.33
N GLN A 359 -32.12 -5.70 -18.20
CA GLN A 359 -30.66 -5.77 -18.15
C GLN A 359 -30.16 -4.63 -17.26
N ASP A 360 -29.36 -4.97 -16.24
CA ASP A 360 -28.68 -4.02 -15.38
C ASP A 360 -27.70 -3.18 -16.21
N GLU A 361 -28.06 -1.92 -16.40
CA GLU A 361 -27.24 -0.91 -17.05
C GLU A 361 -26.08 -0.53 -16.13
N ALA A 362 -24.85 -0.68 -16.59
CA ALA A 362 -23.67 -0.32 -15.81
C ALA A 362 -23.65 1.20 -15.57
N LEU A 363 -23.64 1.61 -14.30
CA LEU A 363 -23.63 3.00 -13.85
C LEU A 363 -22.48 3.78 -14.49
N SER A 364 -22.74 5.01 -14.93
CA SER A 364 -21.70 5.89 -15.44
C SER A 364 -20.69 6.24 -14.32
N PRO A 365 -19.44 6.63 -14.65
CA PRO A 365 -18.45 7.03 -13.66
C PRO A 365 -18.89 8.19 -12.74
N GLU A 366 -19.86 9.01 -13.17
CA GLU A 366 -20.44 10.06 -12.34
C GLU A 366 -21.46 9.51 -11.34
N GLU A 367 -22.27 8.54 -11.76
CA GLU A 367 -23.24 7.87 -10.90
C GLU A 367 -22.56 6.95 -9.87
N GLU A 368 -21.47 6.27 -10.26
CA GLU A 368 -20.63 5.52 -9.32
C GLU A 368 -20.04 6.43 -8.23
N ARG A 369 -19.60 7.65 -8.59
CA ARG A 369 -19.09 8.64 -7.62
C ARG A 369 -20.20 9.14 -6.69
N LYS A 370 -21.38 9.46 -7.23
CA LYS A 370 -22.54 9.88 -6.43
C LYS A 370 -22.98 8.78 -5.46
N LEU A 371 -22.99 7.52 -5.92
CA LEU A 371 -23.31 6.35 -5.09
C LEU A 371 -22.26 6.12 -3.99
N ALA A 372 -20.97 6.24 -4.32
CA ALA A 372 -19.89 6.11 -3.34
C ALA A 372 -19.94 7.22 -2.27
N GLN A 373 -20.20 8.47 -2.69
CA GLN A 373 -20.37 9.60 -1.78
C GLN A 373 -21.57 9.41 -0.86
N GLN A 374 -22.70 8.94 -1.40
CA GLN A 374 -23.92 8.65 -0.63
C GLN A 374 -23.67 7.55 0.42
N LYS A 375 -22.99 6.46 0.04
CA LYS A 375 -22.67 5.35 0.95
C LYS A 375 -21.72 5.77 2.08
N GLN A 376 -20.77 6.67 1.79
CA GLN A 376 -19.90 7.25 2.81
C GLN A 376 -20.70 8.13 3.79
N LEU A 377 -21.60 8.97 3.28
CA LEU A 377 -22.47 9.79 4.13
C LEU A 377 -23.38 8.95 5.02
N GLU A 378 -23.97 7.88 4.50
CA GLU A 378 -24.75 6.91 5.28
C GLU A 378 -23.92 6.32 6.42
N THR A 379 -22.69 5.90 6.13
CA THR A 379 -21.77 5.33 7.14
C THR A 379 -21.48 6.32 8.26
N PHE A 380 -21.18 7.58 7.93
CA PHE A 380 -20.89 8.59 8.94
C PHE A 380 -22.14 8.97 9.75
N VAL A 381 -23.31 9.07 9.12
CA VAL A 381 -24.57 9.36 9.83
C VAL A 381 -24.93 8.22 10.77
N GLU A 382 -24.74 6.96 10.36
CA GLU A 382 -24.95 5.81 11.24
C GLU A 382 -23.96 5.78 12.40
N LYS A 383 -22.68 6.09 12.15
CA LYS A 383 -21.67 6.23 13.20
C LYS A 383 -22.05 7.35 14.19
N ALA A 384 -22.50 8.50 13.69
CA ALA A 384 -22.96 9.59 14.55
C ALA A 384 -24.13 9.13 15.44
N VAL A 385 -25.12 8.44 14.86
CA VAL A 385 -26.28 7.95 15.62
C VAL A 385 -25.90 6.90 16.66
N SER A 386 -25.03 5.95 16.31
CA SER A 386 -24.58 4.91 17.26
C SER A 386 -23.73 5.50 18.38
N SER A 387 -22.75 6.36 18.05
CA SER A 387 -21.86 6.97 19.03
C SER A 387 -22.59 7.94 19.96
N ALA A 388 -23.62 8.63 19.48
CA ALA A 388 -24.51 9.43 20.33
C ALA A 388 -25.26 8.56 21.36
N LYS A 389 -25.82 7.42 20.92
CA LYS A 389 -26.52 6.46 21.82
C LYS A 389 -25.58 5.87 22.87
N GLU A 390 -24.34 5.59 22.49
CA GLU A 390 -23.31 5.03 23.36
C GLU A 390 -22.56 6.08 24.21
N LYS A 391 -22.93 7.37 24.10
CA LYS A 391 -22.26 8.50 24.77
C LYS A 391 -20.76 8.62 24.44
N GLN A 392 -20.36 8.16 23.26
CA GLN A 392 -18.99 8.29 22.73
C GLN A 392 -18.84 9.63 22.00
N PHE A 393 -18.67 10.71 22.76
CA PHE A 393 -18.70 12.07 22.23
C PHE A 393 -17.57 12.39 21.23
N ALA A 394 -16.38 11.82 21.40
CA ALA A 394 -15.29 12.00 20.44
C ALA A 394 -15.63 11.37 19.08
N ASP A 395 -16.11 10.12 19.07
CA ASP A 395 -16.51 9.41 17.85
C ASP A 395 -17.74 10.04 17.18
N PHE A 396 -18.67 10.59 17.97
CA PHE A 396 -19.78 11.36 17.48
C PHE A 396 -19.31 12.60 16.70
N LEU A 397 -18.39 13.38 17.29
CA LEU A 397 -17.87 14.58 16.64
C LEU A 397 -17.02 14.25 15.40
N ASP A 398 -16.23 13.18 15.42
CA ASP A 398 -15.51 12.70 14.23
C ASP A 398 -16.47 12.35 13.09
N ALA A 399 -17.61 11.76 13.42
CA ALA A 399 -18.62 11.42 12.43
C ALA A 399 -19.24 12.69 11.80
N LEU A 400 -19.49 13.73 12.61
CA LEU A 400 -19.93 15.03 12.09
C LEU A 400 -18.87 15.69 11.21
N VAL A 401 -17.58 15.64 11.59
CA VAL A 401 -16.46 16.11 10.75
C VAL A 401 -16.42 15.39 9.42
N GLY A 402 -16.61 14.06 9.42
CA GLY A 402 -16.67 13.24 8.21
C GLY A 402 -17.80 13.66 7.26
N ILE A 403 -18.98 13.95 7.81
CA ILE A 403 -20.13 14.45 7.04
C ILE A 403 -19.83 15.81 6.43
N GLN A 404 -19.36 16.76 7.24
CA GLN A 404 -19.05 18.13 6.78
C GLN A 404 -18.00 18.12 5.69
N LYS A 405 -16.93 17.32 5.83
CA LYS A 405 -15.88 17.18 4.82
C LYS A 405 -16.41 16.68 3.48
N ILE A 406 -17.40 15.79 3.48
CA ILE A 406 -17.99 15.26 2.24
C ILE A 406 -18.94 16.29 1.60
N VAL A 407 -19.69 17.06 2.40
CA VAL A 407 -20.69 18.00 1.89
C VAL A 407 -20.07 19.35 1.52
N GLU A 408 -19.22 19.91 2.36
CA GLU A 408 -18.63 21.24 2.21
C GLU A 408 -17.29 21.22 1.44
N LYS A 409 -16.66 20.04 1.30
CA LYS A 409 -15.30 19.85 0.74
C LYS A 409 -14.18 20.59 1.51
N GLU A 410 -14.51 21.22 2.63
CA GLU A 410 -13.59 21.89 3.54
C GLU A 410 -13.74 21.32 4.96
N GLU A 411 -12.68 21.39 5.76
CA GLU A 411 -12.63 20.80 7.10
C GLU A 411 -12.79 21.91 8.14
N GLN A 412 -13.81 21.82 9.00
CA GLN A 412 -14.05 22.81 10.05
C GLN A 412 -13.07 22.63 11.22
N PRO A 413 -12.09 23.54 11.42
CA PRO A 413 -11.03 23.33 12.41
C PRO A 413 -11.55 23.32 13.85
N ALA A 414 -12.64 24.06 14.12
CA ALA A 414 -13.24 24.15 15.45
C ALA A 414 -13.84 22.81 15.91
N LEU A 415 -14.56 22.11 15.03
CA LEU A 415 -15.19 20.83 15.36
C LEU A 415 -14.16 19.72 15.58
N ARG A 416 -13.09 19.73 14.78
CA ARG A 416 -11.96 18.82 14.95
C ARG A 416 -11.21 19.07 16.26
N THR A 417 -10.93 20.34 16.57
CA THR A 417 -10.25 20.72 17.83
C THR A 417 -11.08 20.28 19.03
N LEU A 418 -12.40 20.40 18.95
CA LEU A 418 -13.31 19.90 19.99
C LEU A 418 -13.23 18.37 20.13
N ALA A 419 -13.28 17.61 19.03
CA ALA A 419 -13.15 16.15 19.05
C ALA A 419 -11.81 15.68 19.65
N GLU A 420 -10.71 16.33 19.28
CA GLU A 420 -9.37 16.06 19.81
C GLU A 420 -9.28 16.39 21.31
N SER A 421 -9.86 17.51 21.76
CA SER A 421 -9.89 17.88 23.19
C SER A 421 -10.59 16.82 24.06
N ILE A 422 -11.68 16.23 23.57
CA ILE A 422 -12.46 15.22 24.30
C ILE A 422 -11.70 13.88 24.32
N ARG A 423 -11.03 13.53 23.22
CA ARG A 423 -10.26 12.28 23.11
C ARG A 423 -9.07 12.22 24.08
N TYR A 424 -8.44 13.37 24.38
CA TYR A 424 -7.17 13.42 25.13
C TYR A 424 -7.28 14.02 26.54
N GLY A 425 -8.49 14.10 27.12
CA GLY A 425 -8.67 14.44 28.55
C GLY A 425 -9.70 15.52 28.86
N GLY A 426 -10.55 15.90 27.91
CA GLY A 426 -11.61 16.90 28.11
C GLY A 426 -12.82 16.39 28.90
N GLN A 427 -13.46 17.30 29.62
CA GLN A 427 -14.82 17.08 30.18
C GLN A 427 -15.83 16.85 29.04
N ALA A 428 -16.93 16.15 29.35
CA ALA A 428 -18.02 15.98 28.40
C ALA A 428 -18.48 17.35 27.86
N PRO A 429 -18.60 17.53 26.54
CA PRO A 429 -18.98 18.81 25.97
C PRO A 429 -20.38 19.21 26.44
N LYS A 430 -20.59 20.52 26.62
CA LYS A 430 -21.90 21.04 27.01
C LYS A 430 -22.94 20.70 25.93
N GLN A 431 -24.17 20.40 26.35
CA GLN A 431 -25.24 19.92 25.47
C GLN A 431 -25.61 20.91 24.36
N ASP A 432 -25.52 22.21 24.63
CA ASP A 432 -25.71 23.30 23.67
C ASP A 432 -24.67 23.27 22.54
N VAL A 433 -23.40 22.97 22.86
CA VAL A 433 -22.31 22.86 21.88
C VAL A 433 -22.51 21.66 20.95
N LEU A 434 -22.90 20.48 21.48
CA LEU A 434 -23.26 19.35 20.58
C LEU A 434 -24.46 19.71 19.71
N ALA A 435 -25.47 20.36 20.30
CA ALA A 435 -26.70 20.72 19.60
C ALA A 435 -26.44 21.72 18.46
N GLU A 436 -25.50 22.64 18.61
CA GLU A 436 -25.09 23.58 17.58
C GLU A 436 -24.46 22.86 16.37
N HIS A 437 -23.42 22.06 16.60
CA HIS A 437 -22.72 21.35 15.52
C HIS A 437 -23.60 20.29 14.83
N THR A 438 -24.50 19.67 15.58
CA THR A 438 -25.45 18.70 15.02
C THR A 438 -26.51 19.41 14.16
N ARG A 439 -27.02 20.58 14.60
CA ARG A 439 -27.94 21.41 13.79
C ARG A 439 -27.28 21.90 12.50
N HIS A 440 -26.03 22.35 12.60
CA HIS A 440 -25.28 22.80 11.43
C HIS A 440 -25.09 21.66 10.42
N THR A 441 -24.62 20.49 10.87
CA THR A 441 -24.45 19.30 10.02
C THR A 441 -25.77 18.83 9.41
N ARG A 442 -26.87 18.90 10.16
CA ARG A 442 -28.23 18.62 9.65
C ARG A 442 -28.63 19.59 8.54
N GLN A 443 -28.36 20.88 8.71
CA GLN A 443 -28.70 21.90 7.72
C GLN A 443 -27.98 21.66 6.40
N LEU A 444 -26.72 21.22 6.45
CA LEU A 444 -25.93 20.83 5.27
C LEU A 444 -26.53 19.63 4.53
N LEU A 445 -27.08 18.66 5.26
CA LEU A 445 -27.71 17.48 4.66
C LEU A 445 -29.15 17.70 4.19
N ARG A 446 -29.84 18.75 4.66
CA ARG A 446 -31.29 18.93 4.47
C ARG A 446 -31.72 18.96 3.01
N THR A 447 -30.95 19.64 2.16
CA THR A 447 -31.23 19.76 0.72
C THR A 447 -30.68 18.58 -0.09
N PRO A 448 -29.40 18.18 0.03
CA PRO A 448 -28.85 17.11 -0.80
C PRO A 448 -29.23 15.68 -0.33
N HIS A 449 -29.52 15.47 0.96
CA HIS A 449 -29.73 14.15 1.55
C HIS A 449 -30.80 14.17 2.68
N PRO A 450 -32.09 14.39 2.35
CA PRO A 450 -33.15 14.62 3.33
C PRO A 450 -33.37 13.44 4.30
N GLN A 451 -33.18 12.19 3.83
CA GLN A 451 -33.30 11.00 4.69
C GLN A 451 -32.20 10.93 5.75
N LEU A 452 -30.99 11.37 5.40
CA LEU A 452 -29.86 11.40 6.33
C LEU A 452 -30.00 12.55 7.34
N ALA A 453 -30.52 13.70 6.89
CA ALA A 453 -30.86 14.80 7.78
C ALA A 453 -31.92 14.37 8.83
N SER A 454 -32.93 13.60 8.43
CA SER A 454 -33.95 13.06 9.34
C SER A 454 -33.38 12.06 10.36
N LYS A 455 -32.43 11.21 9.97
CA LYS A 455 -31.72 10.32 10.92
C LYS A 455 -30.98 11.10 12.00
N LEU A 456 -30.27 12.19 11.64
CA LEU A 456 -29.63 13.05 12.64
C LEU A 456 -30.62 13.82 13.50
N GLU A 457 -31.80 14.17 12.96
CA GLU A 457 -32.86 14.84 13.70
C GLU A 457 -33.40 13.97 14.86
N SER A 458 -33.38 12.65 14.72
CA SER A 458 -33.78 11.71 15.79
C SER A 458 -32.86 11.66 17.02
N LEU A 459 -31.74 12.41 16.99
CA LEU A 459 -30.79 12.52 18.12
C LEU A 459 -31.11 13.67 19.08
N PHE A 460 -32.03 14.55 18.68
CA PHE A 460 -32.63 15.60 19.51
C PHE A 460 -33.94 15.12 20.10
#